data_AF-A0A4S0MTS5-F1
#
_entry.id   AF-A0A4S0MTS5-F1
#
_cell.length_a   1.000
_cell.length_b   1.000
_cell.length_c   1.000
_cell.angle_alpha   90.00
_cell.angle_beta   90.00
_cell.angle_gamma   90.00
#
_symmetry.space_group_name_H-M   'P 1'
#
loop_
_entity.id
_entity.type
_entity.pdbx_description
1 polymer ?
#
loop_
_entity_poly.entity_id
_entity_poly.type
_entity_poly.pdbx_seq_one_letter_code
_entity_poly.pdbx_strand_id
1 'polypeptide(L)'
;PNGSFPYSVSIDNYNAVILPASYKGDYEKTFEGTGPFRLESYTPKVGASFVRNPDYWGEKALPDRLEFKFYADVQPRILALQAGEVDVLDAIPLDVSQVVLGNPD
;
A
#
# COMPACT_ATOMS: atom_id res chain seq x y z
N PRO A 1 -8.75 31.10 -13.90
CA PRO A 1 -8.51 29.67 -14.24
C PRO A 1 -7.49 29.06 -13.26
N ASN A 2 -7.69 27.82 -12.80
CA ASN A 2 -6.72 27.11 -11.96
C ASN A 2 -5.93 26.10 -12.84
N GLY A 3 -4.69 26.43 -13.18
CA GLY A 3 -3.84 25.59 -14.03
C GLY A 3 -3.39 24.28 -13.35
N SER A 4 -3.39 24.23 -12.01
CA SER A 4 -3.01 23.04 -11.24
C SER A 4 -4.15 22.05 -11.06
N PHE A 5 -5.37 22.38 -11.51
CA PHE A 5 -6.55 21.55 -11.30
C PHE A 5 -6.37 20.10 -11.78
N PRO A 6 -5.81 19.81 -12.98
CA PRO A 6 -5.56 18.44 -13.41
C PRO A 6 -4.66 17.64 -12.45
N TYR A 7 -3.65 18.28 -11.86
CA TYR A 7 -2.79 17.66 -10.85
C TYR A 7 -3.52 17.43 -9.53
N SER A 8 -4.37 18.37 -9.11
CA SER A 8 -5.14 18.21 -7.87
C SER A 8 -6.11 17.03 -7.88
N VAL A 9 -6.56 16.61 -9.06
CA VAL A 9 -7.46 15.47 -9.26
C VAL A 9 -6.77 14.27 -9.93
N SER A 10 -5.44 14.29 -10.08
CA SER A 10 -4.70 13.17 -10.65
C SER A 10 -4.53 12.04 -9.63
N ILE A 11 -4.10 10.88 -10.13
CA ILE A 11 -3.78 9.71 -9.33
C ILE A 11 -2.59 9.93 -8.37
N ASP A 12 -1.76 10.96 -8.62
CA ASP A 12 -0.62 11.30 -7.77
C ASP A 12 -1.06 11.95 -6.45
N ASN A 13 -2.36 12.20 -6.29
CA ASN A 13 -2.95 12.83 -5.12
C ASN A 13 -4.09 11.99 -4.54
N TYR A 14 -4.01 11.70 -3.24
CA TYR A 14 -5.03 10.93 -2.52
C TYR A 14 -6.29 11.73 -2.18
N ASN A 15 -6.32 13.04 -2.45
CA ASN A 15 -7.44 13.90 -2.09
C ASN A 15 -8.70 13.70 -2.96
N ALA A 16 -8.58 13.08 -4.14
CA ALA A 16 -9.65 12.96 -5.12
C ALA A 16 -10.00 11.48 -5.45
N VAL A 17 -9.85 10.57 -4.48
CA VAL A 17 -10.25 9.17 -4.65
C VAL A 17 -11.76 9.09 -4.92
N ILE A 18 -12.13 8.31 -5.94
CA ILE A 18 -13.54 8.06 -6.27
C ILE A 18 -14.11 7.02 -5.31
N LEU A 19 -15.20 7.38 -4.63
CA LEU A 19 -15.87 6.54 -3.64
C LEU A 19 -17.36 6.42 -3.98
N PRO A 20 -18.05 5.35 -3.55
CA PRO A 20 -19.49 5.24 -3.68
C PRO A 20 -20.19 6.44 -3.03
N ALA A 21 -21.28 6.91 -3.64
CA ALA A 21 -22.08 8.00 -3.10
C ALA A 21 -22.64 7.69 -1.69
N SER A 22 -22.74 6.41 -1.34
CA SER A 22 -23.19 5.90 -0.04
C SER A 22 -22.10 5.83 1.03
N TYR A 23 -20.83 6.10 0.69
CA TYR A 23 -19.69 5.93 1.59
C TYR A 23 -19.84 6.71 2.91
N LYS A 24 -19.51 6.06 4.03
CA LYS A 24 -19.80 6.56 5.39
C LYS A 24 -18.58 7.13 6.12
N GLY A 25 -17.40 7.12 5.50
CA GLY A 25 -16.18 7.65 6.13
C GLY A 25 -15.43 6.63 6.99
N ASP A 26 -15.72 5.33 6.87
CA ASP A 26 -15.18 4.24 7.67
C ASP A 26 -14.13 3.42 6.91
N TYR A 27 -13.14 4.10 6.29
CA TYR A 27 -12.08 3.47 5.49
C TYR A 27 -11.33 2.35 6.21
N GLU A 28 -11.18 2.46 7.53
CA GLU A 28 -10.50 1.47 8.38
C GLU A 28 -11.26 0.14 8.48
N LYS A 29 -12.57 0.17 8.23
CA LYS A 29 -13.44 -1.02 8.22
C LYS A 29 -13.70 -1.50 6.81
N THR A 30 -13.98 -0.56 5.91
CA THR A 30 -14.32 -0.83 4.52
C THR A 30 -13.65 0.20 3.63
N PHE A 31 -12.82 -0.24 2.69
CA PHE A 31 -12.25 0.64 1.67
C PHE A 31 -12.81 0.25 0.31
N GLU A 32 -13.89 0.93 -0.08
CA GLU A 32 -14.64 0.70 -1.32
C GLU A 32 -14.05 1.52 -2.49
N GLY A 33 -12.76 1.35 -2.76
CA GLY A 33 -12.09 2.00 -3.89
C GLY A 33 -12.33 1.31 -5.24
N THR A 34 -11.83 1.92 -6.31
CA THR A 34 -11.93 1.39 -7.69
C THR A 34 -10.65 0.69 -8.18
N GLY A 35 -9.70 0.47 -7.27
CA GLY A 35 -8.36 -0.05 -7.57
C GLY A 35 -8.29 -1.57 -7.78
N PRO A 36 -7.08 -2.09 -8.09
CA PRO A 36 -6.85 -3.51 -8.37
C PRO A 36 -6.91 -4.43 -7.14
N PHE A 37 -6.96 -3.87 -5.92
CA PHE A 37 -7.08 -4.61 -4.67
C PHE A 37 -8.19 -4.02 -3.80
N ARG A 38 -8.79 -4.88 -2.98
CA ARG A 38 -9.80 -4.54 -1.97
C ARG A 38 -9.23 -4.79 -0.59
N LEU A 39 -9.58 -3.95 0.37
CA LEU A 39 -9.20 -4.17 1.77
C LEU A 39 -9.88 -5.44 2.30
N GLU A 40 -9.08 -6.35 2.85
CA GLU A 40 -9.56 -7.56 3.54
C GLU A 40 -9.55 -7.35 5.06
N SER A 41 -8.48 -6.75 5.60
CA SER A 41 -8.43 -6.34 7.01
C SER A 41 -7.44 -5.21 7.25
N TYR A 42 -7.69 -4.42 8.29
CA TYR A 42 -6.78 -3.40 8.79
C TYR A 42 -6.73 -3.47 10.30
N THR A 43 -5.53 -3.55 10.86
CA THR A 43 -5.29 -3.48 12.30
C THR A 43 -4.33 -2.32 12.57
N PRO A 44 -4.79 -1.24 13.23
CA PRO A 44 -3.95 -0.08 13.52
C PRO A 44 -2.62 -0.48 14.16
N LYS A 45 -1.52 0.08 13.64
CA LYS A 45 -0.14 -0.17 14.09
C LYS A 45 0.40 -1.59 13.89
N VAL A 46 -0.40 -2.51 13.34
CA VAL A 46 0.01 -3.89 13.06
C VAL A 46 0.16 -4.13 11.57
N GLY A 47 -0.86 -3.81 10.77
CA GLY A 47 -0.81 -4.08 9.34
C GLY A 47 -2.15 -3.99 8.62
N ALA A 48 -2.13 -4.34 7.35
CA ALA A 48 -3.29 -4.41 6.47
C ALA A 48 -3.14 -5.55 5.46
N SER A 49 -4.23 -6.26 5.19
CA SER A 49 -4.30 -7.27 4.13
C SER A 49 -5.24 -6.80 3.03
N PHE A 50 -4.87 -7.08 1.78
CA PHE A 50 -5.67 -6.73 0.62
C PHE A 50 -5.76 -7.90 -0.34
N VAL A 51 -6.96 -8.21 -0.81
CA VAL A 51 -7.19 -9.25 -1.82
C VAL A 51 -7.39 -8.63 -3.20
N ARG A 52 -6.96 -9.33 -4.24
CA ARG A 52 -7.17 -8.90 -5.63
C ARG A 52 -8.64 -8.60 -5.88
N ASN A 53 -8.92 -7.49 -6.56
CA ASN A 53 -10.26 -7.13 -7.01
C ASN A 53 -10.60 -7.88 -8.32
N PRO A 54 -11.44 -8.94 -8.31
CA PRO A 54 -11.82 -9.64 -9.55
C PRO A 54 -12.59 -8.78 -10.54
N ASP A 55 -13.20 -7.68 -10.08
CA ASP A 55 -14.01 -6.76 -10.89
C ASP A 55 -13.21 -5.50 -11.29
N TYR A 56 -11.88 -5.52 -11.17
CA TYR A 56 -11.05 -4.40 -11.57
C TYR A 56 -11.13 -4.18 -13.09
N TRP A 57 -11.30 -2.91 -13.49
CA TRP A 57 -11.54 -2.51 -14.87
C TRP A 57 -10.27 -2.51 -15.75
N GLY A 58 -9.09 -2.54 -15.13
CA GLY A 58 -7.79 -2.53 -15.81
C GLY A 58 -7.18 -3.91 -15.93
N GLU A 59 -5.85 -3.96 -16.06
CA GLU A 59 -5.12 -5.21 -16.06
C GLU A 59 -5.20 -5.88 -14.68
N LYS A 60 -5.44 -7.19 -14.69
CA LYS A 60 -5.50 -8.00 -13.47
C LYS A 60 -4.14 -7.95 -12.77
N ALA A 61 -4.12 -7.50 -11.51
CA ALA A 61 -2.89 -7.53 -10.73
C ALA A 61 -2.30 -8.95 -10.66
N LEU A 62 -0.98 -9.07 -10.69
CA LEU A 62 -0.28 -10.35 -10.67
C LEU A 62 -0.47 -11.11 -9.34
N PRO A 63 -0.22 -10.52 -8.16
CA PRO A 63 -0.43 -11.22 -6.89
C PRO A 63 -1.92 -11.31 -6.56
N ASP A 64 -2.30 -12.39 -5.88
CA ASP A 64 -3.66 -12.62 -5.35
C ASP A 64 -3.91 -11.84 -4.06
N ARG A 65 -2.87 -11.61 -3.26
CA ARG A 65 -2.93 -10.85 -2.02
C ARG A 65 -1.73 -9.91 -1.86
N LEU A 66 -1.93 -8.81 -1.15
CA LEU A 66 -0.88 -7.97 -0.57
C LEU A 66 -1.00 -7.96 0.95
N GLU A 67 0.12 -8.12 1.64
CA GLU A 67 0.21 -8.11 3.10
C GLU A 67 1.15 -6.99 3.53
N PHE A 68 0.61 -5.97 4.19
CA PHE A 68 1.39 -4.88 4.77
C PHE A 68 1.61 -5.15 6.25
N LYS A 69 2.89 -5.24 6.65
CA LYS A 69 3.30 -5.28 8.05
C LYS A 69 3.85 -3.92 8.46
N PHE A 70 3.36 -3.39 9.57
CA PHE A 70 3.82 -2.12 10.10
C PHE A 70 4.85 -2.35 11.20
N TYR A 71 5.97 -1.64 11.06
CA TYR A 71 7.04 -1.62 12.03
C TYR A 71 7.29 -0.18 12.44
N ALA A 72 7.46 0.07 13.74
CA ALA A 72 7.75 1.40 14.26
C ALA A 72 9.19 1.85 13.94
N ASP A 73 10.11 0.89 13.81
CA ASP A 73 11.54 1.13 13.67
C ASP A 73 12.10 0.48 12.40
N VAL A 74 13.20 1.04 11.88
CA VAL A 74 13.86 0.55 10.66
C VAL A 74 14.54 -0.79 10.84
N GLN A 75 15.16 -1.05 11.99
CA GLN A 75 15.96 -2.27 12.20
C GLN A 75 15.12 -3.56 12.11
N PRO A 76 13.94 -3.66 12.76
CA PRO A 76 13.04 -4.80 12.58
C PRO A 76 12.61 -5.03 11.13
N ARG A 77 12.43 -3.97 10.33
CA ARG A 77 12.06 -4.06 8.91
C ARG A 77 13.15 -4.74 8.08
N ILE A 78 14.40 -4.36 8.32
CA ILE A 78 15.56 -4.94 7.63
C ILE A 78 15.70 -6.42 7.99
N LEU A 79 15.56 -6.75 9.29
CA LEU A 79 15.63 -8.13 9.75
C LEU A 79 14.49 -8.98 9.15
N ALA A 80 13.27 -8.43 9.05
CA ALA A 80 12.15 -9.12 8.42
C ALA A 80 12.42 -9.42 6.94
N LEU A 81 13.00 -8.46 6.20
CA LEU A 81 13.40 -8.68 4.81
C LEU A 81 14.48 -9.77 4.72
N GLN A 82 15.55 -9.66 5.52
CA GLN A 82 16.64 -10.64 5.55
C GLN A 82 16.19 -12.05 5.96
N ALA A 83 15.13 -12.15 6.77
CA ALA A 83 14.53 -13.42 7.16
C ALA A 83 13.54 -13.98 6.12
N GLY A 84 13.26 -13.26 5.04
CA GLY A 84 12.24 -13.61 4.04
C GLY A 84 10.81 -13.50 4.58
N GLU A 85 10.60 -12.73 5.66
CA GLU A 85 9.27 -12.50 6.24
C GLU A 85 8.45 -11.48 5.44
N VAL A 86 9.14 -10.56 4.73
CA VAL A 86 8.56 -9.58 3.81
C VAL A 86 9.37 -9.58 2.52
N ASP A 87 8.70 -9.34 1.39
CA ASP A 87 9.34 -9.34 0.07
C ASP A 87 9.86 -7.95 -0.35
N VAL A 88 9.28 -6.88 0.21
CA VAL A 88 9.55 -5.49 -0.20
C VAL A 88 9.55 -4.56 1.01
N LEU A 89 10.46 -3.59 1.01
CA LEU A 89 10.45 -2.44 1.93
C LEU A 89 10.04 -1.17 1.17
N ASP A 90 9.11 -0.40 1.72
CA ASP A 90 8.56 0.83 1.09
C ASP A 90 9.60 1.95 0.95
N ALA A 91 10.51 2.05 1.91
CA ALA A 91 11.60 3.01 1.96
C ALA A 91 12.77 2.43 2.76
N ILE A 92 14.00 2.61 2.26
CA ILE A 92 15.21 2.21 2.97
C ILE A 92 16.02 3.47 3.25
N PRO A 93 16.27 3.82 4.52
CA PRO A 93 17.14 4.94 4.85
C PRO A 93 18.56 4.74 4.27
N LEU A 94 19.18 5.83 3.81
CA LEU A 94 20.44 5.75 3.07
C LEU A 94 21.59 5.16 3.90
N ASP A 95 21.62 5.44 5.20
CA ASP A 95 22.64 4.96 6.14
C ASP A 95 22.64 3.43 6.32
N VAL A 96 21.50 2.78 6.14
CA VAL A 96 21.35 1.32 6.25
C VAL A 96 21.25 0.61 4.90
N SER A 97 21.21 1.35 3.80
CA SER A 97 21.04 0.81 2.43
C SER A 97 22.09 -0.22 2.03
N GLN A 98 23.35 -0.05 2.48
CA GLN A 98 24.45 -0.98 2.16
C GLN A 98 24.23 -2.38 2.74
N VAL A 99 23.55 -2.48 3.88
CA VAL A 99 23.25 -3.76 4.53
C VAL A 99 22.26 -4.58 3.71
N VAL A 100 21.30 -3.91 3.05
CA VAL A 100 20.33 -4.56 2.17
C VAL A 100 20.98 -4.95 0.84
N LEU A 101 21.79 -4.06 0.25
CA LEU A 101 22.48 -4.34 -1.03
C LEU A 101 23.49 -5.49 -0.95
N GLY A 102 24.06 -5.73 0.23
CA GLY A 102 25.01 -6.82 0.46
C GLY A 102 24.40 -8.22 0.54
N ASN A 103 23.06 -8.34 0.54
CA ASN A 103 22.36 -9.60 0.70
C ASN A 103 21.29 -9.75 -0.41
N PRO A 104 21.63 -10.38 -1.56
CA PRO A 104 20.83 -10.34 -2.80
C PRO A 104 19.70 -11.36 -2.88
N ASP A 105 19.40 -12.08 -1.79
CA ASP A 105 18.25 -12.98 -1.70
C ASP A 105 16.95 -12.19 -1.43
#